data_AF-A0A764RH03-F1
#
_entry.id   AF-A0A764RH03-F1
#
_cell.length_a   1.000
_cell.length_b   1.000
_cell.length_c   1.000
_cell.angle_alpha   90.00
_cell.angle_beta   90.00
_cell.angle_gamma   90.00
#
_symmetry.space_group_name_H-M   'P 1'
#
loop_
_entity.id
_entity.type
_entity.pdbx_description
1 polymer ?
#
loop_
_entity_poly.entity_id
_entity_poly.type
_entity_poly.pdbx_seq_one_letter_code
_entity_poly.pdbx_strand_id
1 'polypeptide(L)'
;PNLGKPELYDVVTTATGIPAWRIHHSRLIRFDGVTLPFQQKMTENEWGMSVVERIWDRLTAFDSATVGAAQLVYKAHLRTYKVEKLRELIALGGPAFEALLKNIDLIRQFQSNEGMTLMDAKDTFETHQYSFSGLDDILSQFAEQISGAVGIPLVRLFGQSPKGFSTGDADLANYY
;
A
#
# COMPACT_ATOMS: atom_id res chain seq x y z
N PRO A 1 33.16 29.53 2.28
CA PRO A 1 31.95 28.75 2.66
C PRO A 1 31.07 28.30 1.48
N ASN A 2 30.97 29.06 0.38
CA ASN A 2 30.06 28.78 -0.74
C ASN A 2 30.77 28.44 -2.07
N LEU A 3 32.04 28.03 -2.01
CA LEU A 3 32.82 27.71 -3.21
C LEU A 3 32.20 26.49 -3.93
N GLY A 4 31.96 26.61 -5.23
CA GLY A 4 31.40 25.54 -6.08
C GLY A 4 29.87 25.50 -6.16
N LYS A 5 29.14 26.30 -5.37
CA LYS A 5 27.66 26.32 -5.37
C LYS A 5 27.09 27.35 -6.38
N PRO A 6 25.84 27.18 -6.87
CA PRO A 6 25.19 28.14 -7.76
C PRO A 6 25.07 29.56 -7.16
N GLU A 7 25.31 30.58 -7.97
CA GLU A 7 25.15 31.99 -7.60
C GLU A 7 23.67 32.42 -7.58
N LEU A 8 22.89 31.87 -8.52
CA LEU A 8 21.49 32.21 -8.76
C LEU A 8 20.64 30.93 -8.76
N TYR A 9 19.47 31.00 -8.13
CA TYR A 9 18.48 29.93 -8.08
C TYR A 9 17.19 30.40 -8.73
N ASP A 10 16.64 29.59 -9.62
CA ASP A 10 15.39 29.87 -10.32
C ASP A 10 14.22 29.13 -9.67
N VAL A 11 13.19 29.87 -9.27
CA VAL A 11 11.94 29.30 -8.76
C VAL A 11 11.01 29.04 -9.95
N VAL A 12 10.87 27.77 -10.35
CA VAL A 12 10.17 27.37 -11.57
C VAL A 12 8.68 27.05 -11.32
N THR A 13 8.35 26.62 -10.10
CA THR A 13 6.98 26.26 -9.70
C THR A 13 6.62 26.92 -8.39
N THR A 14 5.49 27.60 -8.37
CA THR A 14 4.97 28.30 -7.20
C THR A 14 3.54 27.88 -6.96
N ALA A 15 3.22 27.53 -5.71
CA ALA A 15 1.82 27.47 -5.29
C ALA A 15 1.27 28.90 -5.37
N THR A 16 0.24 29.08 -6.20
CA THR A 16 -0.56 30.30 -6.45
C THR A 16 -0.01 31.63 -5.90
N GLY A 17 0.45 32.51 -6.79
CA GLY A 17 0.65 33.95 -6.49
C GLY A 17 2.10 34.44 -6.42
N ILE A 18 3.10 33.57 -6.52
CA ILE A 18 4.51 33.97 -6.58
C ILE A 18 4.98 33.87 -8.04
N PRO A 19 5.46 34.94 -8.69
CA PRO A 19 6.00 34.86 -10.04
C PRO A 19 7.31 34.04 -10.06
N ALA A 20 7.67 33.47 -11.21
CA ALA A 20 8.99 32.87 -11.38
C ALA A 20 10.07 33.92 -11.13
N TRP A 21 10.88 33.75 -10.09
CA TRP A 21 11.91 34.68 -9.67
C TRP A 21 13.27 34.01 -9.67
N ARG A 22 14.29 34.81 -10.04
CA ARG A 22 15.70 34.47 -9.94
C ARG A 22 16.27 35.10 -8.68
N ILE A 23 16.67 34.27 -7.73
CA ILE A 23 17.07 34.70 -6.39
C ILE A 23 18.57 34.44 -6.20
N HIS A 24 19.29 35.46 -5.72
CA HIS A 24 20.72 35.33 -5.40
C HIS A 24 20.94 34.49 -4.14
N HIS A 25 21.99 33.66 -4.13
CA HIS A 25 22.29 32.71 -3.06
C HIS A 25 22.38 33.35 -1.66
N SER A 26 22.68 34.65 -1.57
CA SER A 26 22.73 35.40 -0.30
C SER A 26 21.35 35.59 0.36
N ARG A 27 20.26 35.34 -0.36
CA ARG A 27 18.87 35.48 0.11
C ARG A 27 18.18 34.13 0.30
N LEU A 28 18.93 33.04 0.19
CA LEU A 28 18.42 31.68 0.32
C LEU A 28 19.21 30.91 1.38
N ILE A 29 18.50 30.12 2.16
CA ILE A 29 19.07 29.11 3.04
C ILE A 29 18.79 27.76 2.39
N ARG A 30 19.85 27.08 2.00
CA ARG A 30 19.78 25.78 1.33
C ARG A 30 19.91 24.66 2.35
N PHE A 31 18.89 23.81 2.41
CA PHE A 31 18.92 22.56 3.18
C PHE A 31 19.17 21.41 2.20
N ASP A 32 20.37 20.84 2.29
CA ASP A 32 20.73 19.68 1.49
C ASP A 32 20.29 18.38 2.19
N GLY A 33 19.86 17.41 1.40
CA GLY A 33 19.56 16.06 1.88
C GLY A 33 20.83 15.26 2.20
N VAL A 34 20.76 13.94 2.04
CA VAL A 34 21.90 13.05 2.30
C VAL A 34 23.04 13.38 1.33
N THR A 35 24.27 13.44 1.86
CA THR A 35 25.45 13.78 1.07
C THR A 35 25.74 12.69 0.05
N LEU A 36 25.79 13.07 -1.23
CA LEU A 36 26.08 12.19 -2.35
C LEU A 36 27.58 12.20 -2.72
N PRO A 37 28.12 11.10 -3.24
CA PRO A 37 29.41 11.08 -3.93
C PRO A 37 29.46 12.10 -5.07
N PHE A 38 30.64 12.63 -5.36
CA PHE A 38 30.83 13.75 -6.31
C PHE A 38 30.14 13.56 -7.67
N GLN A 39 30.26 12.37 -8.27
CA GLN A 39 29.65 12.06 -9.57
C GLN A 39 28.12 12.09 -9.53
N GLN A 40 27.50 11.47 -8.51
CA GLN A 40 26.04 11.48 -8.33
C GLN A 40 25.52 12.87 -7.98
N LYS A 41 26.28 13.60 -7.16
CA LYS A 41 25.99 14.99 -6.83
C LYS A 41 25.94 15.88 -8.07
N MET A 42 26.82 15.68 -9.05
CA MET A 42 26.76 16.44 -10.32
C MET A 42 25.48 16.15 -11.11
N THR A 43 25.02 14.90 -11.14
CA THR A 43 23.77 14.52 -11.80
C THR A 43 22.55 15.14 -11.14
N GLU A 44 22.55 15.21 -9.80
CA GLU A 44 21.47 15.82 -9.01
C GLU A 44 21.55 17.35 -8.91
N ASN A 45 22.22 18.05 -9.84
CA ASN A 45 22.41 19.52 -9.79
C ASN A 45 22.97 20.02 -8.45
N GLU A 46 23.88 19.24 -7.89
CA GLU A 46 24.49 19.40 -6.59
C GLU A 46 23.60 19.17 -5.37
N TRP A 47 22.32 18.86 -5.54
CA TRP A 47 21.40 18.57 -4.44
C TRP A 47 21.78 17.27 -3.73
N GLY A 48 21.40 17.17 -2.46
CA GLY A 48 21.53 15.93 -1.69
C GLY A 48 20.42 14.94 -2.07
N MET A 49 20.68 13.65 -1.84
CA MET A 49 19.67 12.60 -2.04
C MET A 49 18.53 12.77 -1.04
N SER A 50 17.30 12.52 -1.49
CA SER A 50 16.13 12.52 -0.60
C SER A 50 16.19 11.36 0.38
N VAL A 51 15.87 11.62 1.65
CA VAL A 51 15.77 10.55 2.67
C VAL A 51 14.65 9.56 2.31
N VAL A 52 13.59 10.03 1.65
CA VAL A 52 12.45 9.22 1.21
C VAL A 52 12.85 8.24 0.11
N GLU A 53 13.74 8.65 -0.77
CA GLU A 53 14.17 7.82 -1.91
C GLU A 53 14.90 6.56 -1.46
N ARG A 54 15.69 6.66 -0.38
CA ARG A 54 16.38 5.50 0.23
C ARG A 54 15.41 4.44 0.76
N ILE A 55 14.23 4.84 1.22
CA ILE A 55 13.24 3.92 1.81
C ILE A 55 12.14 3.51 0.82
N TRP A 56 12.17 4.05 -0.40
CA TRP A 56 11.09 3.90 -1.38
C TRP A 56 10.75 2.44 -1.69
N ASP A 57 11.76 1.58 -1.85
CA ASP A 57 11.57 0.15 -2.09
C ASP A 57 10.84 -0.54 -0.92
N ARG A 58 11.18 -0.18 0.31
CA ARG A 58 10.56 -0.74 1.52
C ARG A 58 9.15 -0.22 1.71
N LEU A 59 8.92 1.06 1.44
CA LEU A 59 7.60 1.66 1.47
C LEU A 59 6.67 1.00 0.44
N THR A 60 7.15 0.81 -0.78
CA THR A 60 6.40 0.17 -1.87
C THR A 60 6.08 -1.29 -1.55
N ALA A 61 7.02 -2.02 -0.96
CA ALA A 61 6.78 -3.41 -0.53
C ALA A 61 5.71 -3.49 0.56
N PHE A 62 5.75 -2.60 1.56
CA PHE A 62 4.75 -2.54 2.61
C PHE A 62 3.37 -2.17 2.08
N ASP A 63 3.26 -1.14 1.23
CA ASP A 63 2.01 -0.76 0.58
C ASP A 63 1.43 -1.90 -0.28
N SER A 64 2.28 -2.58 -1.06
CA SER A 64 1.85 -3.73 -1.84
C SER A 64 1.35 -4.88 -0.96
N ALA A 65 2.01 -5.12 0.18
CA ALA A 65 1.63 -6.18 1.11
C ALA A 65 0.30 -5.87 1.81
N THR A 66 0.05 -4.61 2.22
CA THR A 66 -1.21 -4.21 2.85
C THR A 66 -2.37 -4.25 1.85
N VAL A 67 -2.15 -3.82 0.61
CA VAL A 67 -3.12 -3.96 -0.48
C VAL A 67 -3.40 -5.44 -0.77
N GLY A 68 -2.37 -6.28 -0.85
CA GLY A 68 -2.51 -7.73 -1.04
C GLY A 68 -3.28 -8.41 0.10
N ALA A 69 -3.00 -8.03 1.35
CA ALA A 69 -3.72 -8.48 2.53
C ALA A 69 -5.21 -8.11 2.45
N ALA A 70 -5.54 -6.86 2.10
CA ALA A 70 -6.93 -6.43 1.92
C ALA A 70 -7.64 -7.25 0.83
N GLN A 71 -6.97 -7.50 -0.31
CA GLN A 71 -7.53 -8.33 -1.38
C GLN A 71 -7.80 -9.77 -0.92
N LEU A 72 -6.92 -10.34 -0.09
CA LEU A 72 -7.13 -11.68 0.49
C LEU A 72 -8.35 -11.72 1.40
N VAL A 73 -8.57 -10.69 2.22
CA VAL A 73 -9.76 -10.56 3.07
C VAL A 73 -11.03 -10.49 2.22
N TYR A 74 -11.03 -9.71 1.13
CA TYR A 74 -12.17 -9.68 0.21
C TYR A 74 -12.42 -11.05 -0.45
N LYS A 75 -11.35 -11.78 -0.78
CA LYS A 75 -11.44 -13.12 -1.37
C LYS A 75 -11.83 -14.22 -0.37
N ALA A 76 -11.67 -13.99 0.94
CA ALA A 76 -12.04 -14.93 2.00
C ALA A 76 -13.50 -15.37 1.93
N HIS A 77 -14.36 -14.46 1.45
CA HIS A 77 -15.79 -14.67 1.34
C HIS A 77 -16.24 -15.08 -0.07
N LEU A 78 -15.30 -15.46 -0.95
CA LEU A 78 -15.65 -15.96 -2.27
C LEU A 78 -16.41 -17.28 -2.15
N ARG A 79 -17.58 -17.27 -2.78
CA ARG A 79 -18.46 -18.41 -2.92
C ARG A 79 -18.41 -18.85 -4.37
N THR A 80 -18.17 -20.12 -4.61
CA THR A 80 -18.14 -20.69 -5.95
C THR A 80 -19.45 -21.45 -6.20
N TYR A 81 -20.12 -21.12 -7.30
CA TYR A 81 -21.34 -21.80 -7.73
C TYR A 81 -21.05 -22.51 -9.05
N LYS A 82 -21.26 -23.82 -9.09
CA LYS A 82 -21.06 -24.63 -10.30
C LYS A 82 -22.42 -24.96 -10.91
N VAL A 83 -22.57 -24.64 -12.19
CA VAL A 83 -23.76 -24.93 -12.99
C VAL A 83 -23.38 -25.88 -14.12
N GLU A 84 -24.17 -26.92 -14.33
CA GLU A 84 -24.00 -27.84 -15.45
C GLU A 84 -24.21 -27.11 -16.79
N LYS A 85 -23.34 -27.35 -17.79
CA LYS A 85 -23.44 -26.77 -19.15
C LYS A 85 -23.51 -25.23 -19.25
N LEU A 86 -22.97 -24.52 -18.25
CA LEU A 86 -22.95 -23.04 -18.24
C LEU A 86 -22.40 -22.41 -19.53
N ARG A 87 -21.35 -22.98 -20.12
CA ARG A 87 -20.73 -22.47 -21.36
C ARG A 87 -21.67 -22.55 -22.56
N GLU A 88 -22.41 -23.66 -22.67
CA GLU A 88 -23.40 -23.85 -23.74
C GLU A 88 -24.57 -22.86 -23.58
N LEU A 89 -25.04 -22.66 -22.35
CA LEU A 89 -26.09 -21.70 -22.02
C LEU A 89 -25.70 -20.24 -22.33
N ILE A 90 -24.46 -19.85 -22.02
CA ILE A 90 -23.94 -18.51 -22.37
C ILE A 90 -23.84 -18.35 -23.88
N ALA A 91 -23.38 -19.39 -24.60
CA ALA A 91 -23.23 -19.36 -26.05
C ALA A 91 -24.58 -19.34 -26.79
N LEU A 92 -25.60 -20.02 -26.26
CA LEU A 92 -26.93 -20.09 -26.86
C LEU A 92 -27.70 -18.77 -26.68
N GLY A 93 -27.49 -18.07 -25.56
CA GLY A 93 -28.19 -16.83 -25.23
C GLY A 93 -29.71 -17.00 -25.08
N GLY A 94 -30.42 -15.89 -24.88
CA GLY A 94 -31.89 -15.85 -24.87
C GLY A 94 -32.55 -16.15 -23.50
N PRO A 95 -33.84 -16.56 -23.49
CA PRO A 95 -34.65 -16.64 -22.27
C PRO A 95 -34.08 -17.58 -21.19
N ALA A 96 -33.36 -18.63 -21.60
CA ALA A 96 -32.72 -19.57 -20.68
C ALA A 96 -31.55 -18.93 -19.90
N PHE A 97 -30.80 -18.03 -20.52
CA PHE A 97 -29.73 -17.29 -19.85
C PHE A 97 -30.29 -16.24 -18.89
N GLU A 98 -31.37 -15.55 -19.26
CA GLU A 98 -32.05 -14.61 -18.35
C GLU A 98 -32.66 -15.32 -17.14
N ALA A 99 -33.22 -16.52 -17.33
CA ALA A 99 -33.73 -17.34 -16.24
C ALA A 99 -32.62 -17.77 -15.26
N LEU A 100 -31.43 -18.11 -15.78
CA LEU A 100 -30.25 -18.41 -14.96
C LEU A 100 -29.80 -17.19 -14.15
N LEU A 101 -29.70 -16.02 -14.77
CA LEU A 101 -29.33 -14.79 -14.06
C LEU A 101 -30.32 -14.47 -12.94
N LYS A 102 -31.63 -14.63 -13.21
CA LYS A 102 -32.68 -14.45 -12.21
C LYS A 102 -32.59 -15.46 -11.06
N ASN A 103 -32.21 -16.71 -11.35
CA ASN A 103 -31.95 -17.72 -10.33
C ASN A 103 -30.78 -17.31 -9.43
N ILE A 104 -29.66 -16.90 -10.01
CA ILE A 104 -28.48 -16.42 -9.24
C ILE A 104 -28.83 -15.20 -8.39
N ASP A 105 -29.62 -14.26 -8.92
CA ASP A 105 -30.06 -13.08 -8.15
C ASP A 105 -30.97 -13.44 -6.99
N LEU A 106 -31.86 -14.44 -7.16
CA LEU A 106 -32.69 -14.96 -6.06
C LEU A 106 -31.82 -15.62 -4.99
N ILE A 107 -30.86 -16.47 -5.39
CA ILE A 107 -29.91 -17.09 -4.45
C ILE A 107 -29.17 -16.01 -3.67
N ARG A 108 -28.66 -14.96 -4.35
CA ARG A 108 -27.97 -13.84 -3.71
C ARG A 108 -28.85 -13.11 -2.70
N GLN A 109 -30.13 -12.91 -3.00
CA GLN A 109 -31.09 -12.25 -2.09
C GLN A 109 -31.39 -13.08 -0.85
N PHE A 110 -31.52 -14.40 -0.99
CA PHE A 110 -31.79 -15.30 0.14
C PHE A 110 -30.54 -15.70 0.93
N GLN A 111 -29.35 -15.42 0.41
CA GLN A 111 -28.07 -15.61 1.09
C GLN A 111 -27.75 -14.49 2.10
N SER A 112 -28.62 -14.27 3.07
CA SER A 112 -28.28 -13.48 4.26
C SER A 112 -27.62 -14.37 5.33
N ASN A 113 -26.97 -13.75 6.32
CA ASN A 113 -26.29 -14.46 7.42
C ASN A 113 -27.24 -15.35 8.26
N GLU A 114 -28.55 -15.10 8.16
CA GLU A 114 -29.63 -15.81 8.85
C GLU A 114 -30.53 -16.58 7.85
N GLY A 115 -30.22 -16.48 6.55
CA GLY A 115 -31.06 -16.97 5.46
C GLY A 115 -30.68 -18.38 5.01
N MET A 116 -31.70 -19.21 4.80
CA MET A 116 -31.54 -20.52 4.18
C MET A 116 -31.21 -20.34 2.69
N THR A 117 -30.06 -20.86 2.26
CA THR A 117 -29.70 -20.87 0.84
C THR A 117 -30.52 -21.94 0.13
N LEU A 118 -31.41 -21.53 -0.77
CA LEU A 118 -32.20 -22.44 -1.60
C LEU A 118 -31.43 -22.72 -2.89
N MET A 119 -31.14 -23.99 -3.17
CA MET A 119 -30.41 -24.41 -4.38
C MET A 119 -31.04 -25.65 -5.00
N ASP A 120 -30.85 -25.84 -6.31
CA ASP A 120 -31.28 -27.05 -6.99
C ASP A 120 -30.39 -28.25 -6.59
N ALA A 121 -30.93 -29.45 -6.55
CA ALA A 121 -30.26 -30.65 -6.05
C ALA A 121 -29.04 -31.07 -6.88
N LYS A 122 -28.93 -30.57 -8.13
CA LYS A 122 -27.80 -30.84 -9.03
C LYS A 122 -26.70 -29.77 -8.96
N ASP A 123 -26.99 -28.60 -8.39
CA ASP A 123 -26.02 -27.52 -8.29
C ASP A 123 -25.12 -27.72 -7.06
N THR A 124 -23.84 -27.35 -7.21
CA THR A 124 -22.86 -27.47 -6.11
C THR A 124 -22.40 -26.10 -5.65
N PHE A 125 -22.57 -25.86 -4.36
CA PHE A 125 -22.14 -24.66 -3.67
C PHE A 125 -20.93 -24.98 -2.79
N GLU A 126 -19.81 -24.32 -3.06
CA GLU A 126 -18.58 -24.50 -2.30
C GLU A 126 -18.21 -23.19 -1.60
N THR A 127 -17.83 -23.32 -0.31
CA THR A 127 -17.23 -22.24 0.46
C THR A 127 -15.79 -22.59 0.74
N HIS A 128 -14.87 -21.74 0.30
CA HIS A 128 -13.45 -21.90 0.58
C HIS A 128 -13.11 -21.07 1.80
N GLN A 129 -12.93 -21.72 2.96
CA GLN A 129 -12.43 -21.06 4.14
C GLN A 129 -10.93 -20.82 4.00
N TYR A 130 -10.54 -19.55 3.84
CA TYR A 130 -9.14 -19.15 3.89
C TYR A 130 -8.71 -18.92 5.34
N SER A 131 -7.60 -19.56 5.73
CA SER A 131 -6.92 -19.27 6.99
C SER A 131 -5.84 -18.22 6.74
N PHE A 132 -5.87 -17.12 7.48
CA PHE A 132 -4.93 -15.99 7.37
C PHE A 132 -3.74 -16.10 8.33
N SER A 133 -3.33 -17.31 8.70
CA SER A 133 -2.22 -17.52 9.63
C SER A 133 -0.91 -16.95 9.09
N GLY A 134 -0.22 -16.13 9.89
CA GLY A 134 1.11 -15.58 9.56
C GLY A 134 1.10 -14.29 8.73
N LEU A 135 -0.06 -13.83 8.26
CA LEU A 135 -0.17 -12.55 7.54
C LEU A 135 0.21 -11.36 8.44
N ASP A 136 -0.22 -11.40 9.70
CA ASP A 136 0.11 -10.39 10.71
C ASP A 136 1.63 -10.31 10.96
N ASP A 137 2.31 -11.45 11.02
CA ASP A 137 3.75 -11.50 11.24
C ASP A 137 4.54 -10.93 10.05
N ILE A 138 4.10 -11.21 8.82
CA ILE A 138 4.71 -10.65 7.61
C ILE A 138 4.54 -9.13 7.56
N LEU A 139 3.33 -8.62 7.84
CA LEU A 139 3.08 -7.17 7.88
C LEU A 139 3.87 -6.49 9.00
N SER A 140 3.99 -7.12 10.16
CA SER A 140 4.81 -6.63 11.28
C SER A 140 6.29 -6.52 10.89
N GLN A 141 6.83 -7.54 10.22
CA GLN A 141 8.23 -7.54 9.75
C GLN A 141 8.51 -6.42 8.74
N PHE A 142 7.56 -6.11 7.84
CA PHE A 142 7.73 -4.99 6.92
C PHE A 142 7.70 -3.64 7.64
N ALA A 143 6.85 -3.48 8.67
CA ALA A 143 6.83 -2.29 9.51
C ALA A 143 8.17 -2.11 10.27
N GLU A 144 8.74 -3.21 10.79
CA GLU A 144 10.06 -3.21 11.44
C GLU A 144 11.18 -2.83 10.47
N GLN A 145 11.17 -3.34 9.23
CA GLN A 145 12.15 -2.95 8.21
C GLN A 145 12.10 -1.46 7.88
N ILE A 146 10.91 -0.86 7.84
CA ILE A 146 10.76 0.59 7.62
C ILE A 146 11.29 1.37 8.82
N SER A 147 10.92 0.96 10.04
CA SER A 147 11.41 1.59 11.28
C SER A 147 12.94 1.55 11.36
N GLY A 148 13.56 0.41 11.04
CA GLY A 148 15.02 0.26 10.97
C GLY A 148 15.68 1.08 9.87
N ALA A 149 15.01 1.26 8.72
CA ALA A 149 15.54 2.05 7.61
C ALA A 149 15.53 3.56 7.87
N VAL A 150 14.51 4.06 8.59
CA VAL A 150 14.39 5.49 8.93
C VAL A 150 15.13 5.83 10.23
N GLY A 151 15.45 4.83 11.06
CA GLY A 151 16.07 5.04 12.38
C GLY A 151 15.09 5.61 13.41
N ILE A 152 13.78 5.56 13.14
CA ILE A 152 12.72 5.97 14.06
C ILE A 152 12.16 4.71 14.71
N PRO A 153 12.11 4.61 16.05
CA PRO A 153 11.55 3.46 16.74
C PRO A 153 10.12 3.13 16.32
N LEU A 154 9.80 1.83 16.24
CA LEU A 154 8.48 1.32 15.84
C LEU A 154 7.35 1.90 16.70
N VAL A 155 7.61 2.08 18.00
CA VAL A 155 6.68 2.66 18.98
C VAL A 155 6.26 4.08 18.59
N ARG A 156 7.19 4.86 18.04
CA ARG A 156 6.93 6.25 17.62
C ARG A 156 6.33 6.31 16.21
N LEU A 157 6.78 5.44 15.30
CA LEU A 157 6.37 5.47 13.90
C LEU A 157 5.00 4.82 13.66
N PHE A 158 4.72 3.70 14.32
CA PHE A 158 3.50 2.91 14.13
C PHE A 158 2.62 2.82 15.39
N GLY A 159 3.07 3.34 16.54
CA GLY A 159 2.31 3.25 17.79
C GLY A 159 2.23 1.82 18.36
N GLN A 160 3.00 0.89 17.81
CA GLN A 160 3.03 -0.51 18.22
C GLN A 160 4.26 -0.79 19.08
N SER A 161 4.08 -1.57 20.14
CA SER A 161 5.22 -2.08 20.91
C SER A 161 5.88 -3.23 20.15
N PRO A 162 7.22 -3.28 20.06
CA PRO A 162 7.91 -4.39 19.42
C PRO A 162 7.50 -5.71 20.06
N LYS A 163 7.22 -6.74 19.24
CA LYS A 163 6.91 -8.09 19.72
C LYS A 163 8.15 -8.63 20.48
N GLY A 164 8.13 -8.56 21.81
CA GLY A 164 9.14 -9.17 22.69
C GLY A 164 9.92 -8.23 23.60
N PHE A 165 9.85 -6.90 23.42
CA PHE A 165 10.49 -5.92 24.32
C PHE A 165 9.46 -4.95 24.89
N SER A 166 9.21 -5.05 26.21
CA SER A 166 8.25 -4.22 26.95
C SER A 166 8.88 -2.89 27.42
N THR A 167 9.67 -2.23 26.59
CA THR A 167 10.46 -1.04 26.96
C THR A 167 10.30 0.10 25.95
N GLY A 168 9.06 0.46 25.61
CA GLY A 168 8.78 1.58 24.70
C GLY A 168 9.38 2.92 25.16
N ASP A 169 9.56 3.13 26.47
CA ASP A 169 10.20 4.32 27.03
C ASP A 169 11.72 4.38 26.80
N ALA A 170 12.40 3.22 26.76
CA ALA A 170 13.84 3.17 26.51
C ALA A 170 14.17 3.48 25.04
N ASP A 171 13.33 3.02 24.12
CA ASP A 171 13.47 3.32 22.69
C ASP A 171 13.20 4.79 22.39
N LEU A 172 12.24 5.41 23.08
CA LEU A 172 12.00 6.86 22.98
C LEU A 172 13.18 7.66 23.53
N ALA A 173 13.75 7.27 24.67
CA ALA A 173 14.90 7.94 25.28
C ALA A 173 16.17 7.85 24.41
N ASN A 174 16.38 6.77 23.66
CA ASN A 174 17.51 6.62 22.74
C ASN A 174 17.36 7.42 21.43
N TYR A 175 16.15 7.88 21.10
CA TYR A 175 15.88 8.60 19.86
C TYR A 175 16.02 10.13 19.99
N TYR A 176 15.79 10.67 21.20
CA TYR A 176 15.95 12.10 21.48
C TYR A 176 17.41 12.47 21.77
#